data_AF-B4G6T1-F1
#
_entry.id   AF-B4G6T1-F1
#
_cell.length_a   1.000
_cell.length_b   1.000
_cell.length_c   1.000
_cell.angle_alpha   90.00
_cell.angle_beta   90.00
_cell.angle_gamma   90.00
#
_symmetry.space_group_name_H-M   'P 1'
#
loop_
_entity.id
_entity.type
_entity.pdbx_description
1 polymer ?
#
loop_
_entity_poly.entity_id
_entity_poly.type
_entity_poly.pdbx_seq_one_letter_code
_entity_poly.pdbx_strand_id
1 'polypeptide(L)'
;MKLTRGRYTYLLMAQMALLAGDLFFNAFGASLARNHLQTSIFFFVTQDALIIVEYLLFTLALHSTCVYQVGASHIILRNCKLFLGSITIYFLLSASQHFWIVYQSRLSVAENQNQEWPLGLYALAVIHRIMSVFYYYSSKSTALTMADPRYKEEHLDWIAEQLGDK
;
A
#
# COMPACT_ATOMS: atom_id res chain seq x y z
N MET A 1 17.94 -0.20 18.14
CA MET A 1 18.48 -1.32 17.35
C MET A 1 18.96 -0.76 16.02
N LYS A 2 20.27 -0.71 15.74
CA LYS A 2 20.75 -0.39 14.39
C LYS A 2 20.26 -1.49 13.44
N LEU A 3 19.44 -1.15 12.44
CA LEU A 3 19.05 -2.11 11.41
C LEU A 3 20.31 -2.48 10.61
N THR A 4 20.78 -3.71 10.76
CA THR A 4 21.87 -4.27 9.95
C THR A 4 21.42 -4.31 8.49
N ARG A 5 22.31 -3.99 7.55
CA ARG A 5 22.06 -3.93 6.10
C ARG A 5 21.22 -5.12 5.58
N GLY A 6 21.48 -6.34 6.07
CA GLY A 6 20.72 -7.54 5.72
C GLY A 6 19.23 -7.49 6.11
N ARG A 7 18.89 -7.08 7.35
CA ARG A 7 17.48 -6.97 7.80
C ARG A 7 16.71 -5.95 6.98
N TYR A 8 17.40 -4.89 6.56
CA TYR A 8 16.84 -3.85 5.72
C TYR A 8 16.53 -4.36 4.30
N THR A 9 17.45 -5.11 3.70
CA THR A 9 17.22 -5.76 2.40
C THR A 9 16.05 -6.73 2.44
N TYR A 10 15.89 -7.50 3.52
CA TYR A 10 14.72 -8.39 3.67
C TYR A 10 13.40 -7.62 3.74
N LEU A 11 13.34 -6.51 4.47
CA LEU A 11 12.15 -5.65 4.51
C LEU A 11 11.79 -5.07 3.14
N LEU A 12 12.79 -4.59 2.41
CA LEU A 12 12.60 -4.05 1.05
C LEU A 12 12.11 -5.14 0.08
N MET A 13 12.72 -6.33 0.11
CA MET A 13 12.29 -7.45 -0.72
C MET A 13 10.87 -7.89 -0.39
N ALA A 14 10.50 -7.90 0.89
CA ALA A 14 9.14 -8.19 1.33
C ALA A 14 8.15 -7.14 0.80
N GLN A 15 8.46 -5.85 0.90
CA GLN A 15 7.62 -4.77 0.36
C GLN A 15 7.43 -4.89 -1.16
N MET A 16 8.51 -5.16 -1.91
CA MET A 16 8.42 -5.35 -3.35
C MET A 16 7.60 -6.60 -3.72
N ALA A 17 7.69 -7.68 -2.94
CA ALA A 17 6.89 -8.89 -3.13
C ALA A 17 5.40 -8.65 -2.86
N LEU A 18 5.07 -7.88 -1.81
CA LEU A 18 3.69 -7.49 -1.52
C LEU A 18 3.09 -6.65 -2.64
N LEU A 19 3.85 -5.68 -3.16
CA LEU A 19 3.42 -4.82 -4.28
C LEU A 19 3.17 -5.65 -5.55
N ALA A 20 4.04 -6.63 -5.83
CA ALA A 20 3.87 -7.54 -6.96
C ALA A 20 2.64 -8.43 -6.79
N GLY A 21 2.37 -8.89 -5.57
CA GLY A 21 1.16 -9.63 -5.23
C GLY A 21 -0.10 -8.80 -5.44
N ASP A 22 -0.13 -7.57 -4.94
CA ASP A 22 -1.26 -6.65 -5.13
C ASP A 22 -1.51 -6.36 -6.61
N LEU A 23 -0.45 -6.07 -7.38
CA LEU A 23 -0.56 -5.87 -8.82
C LEU A 23 -1.12 -7.10 -9.54
N PHE A 24 -0.71 -8.31 -9.13
CA PHE A 24 -1.24 -9.55 -9.68
C PHE A 24 -2.75 -9.67 -9.41
N PHE A 25 -3.21 -9.43 -8.18
CA PHE A 25 -4.64 -9.48 -7.87
C PHE A 25 -5.45 -8.38 -8.55
N ASN A 26 -4.89 -7.17 -8.67
CA ASN A 26 -5.54 -6.07 -9.39
C ASN A 26 -5.68 -6.36 -10.90
N ALA A 27 -4.66 -6.96 -11.52
CA ALA A 27 -4.66 -7.28 -12.95
C ALA A 27 -5.51 -8.52 -13.29
N PHE A 28 -5.32 -9.62 -12.55
CA PHE A 28 -5.93 -10.91 -12.86
C PHE A 28 -7.19 -11.20 -12.06
N GLY A 29 -7.46 -10.48 -10.96
CA GLY A 29 -8.59 -10.72 -10.07
C GLY A 29 -9.92 -10.72 -10.80
N ALA A 30 -10.16 -9.75 -11.69
CA ALA A 30 -11.40 -9.70 -12.49
C ALA A 30 -11.55 -10.89 -13.46
N SER A 31 -10.44 -11.42 -13.99
CA SER A 31 -10.44 -12.57 -14.91
C SER A 31 -10.68 -13.88 -14.16
N LEU A 32 -9.99 -14.07 -13.03
CA LEU A 32 -10.10 -15.28 -12.19
C LEU A 32 -11.41 -15.34 -11.39
N ALA A 33 -12.00 -14.19 -11.08
CA ALA A 33 -13.24 -14.06 -10.33
C ALA A 33 -14.52 -14.28 -11.17
N ARG A 34 -14.39 -14.43 -12.50
CA ARG A 34 -15.51 -14.31 -13.45
C ARG A 34 -16.67 -15.29 -13.21
N ASN A 35 -16.42 -16.44 -12.58
CA ASN A 35 -17.40 -17.53 -12.54
C ASN A 35 -17.89 -17.90 -11.13
N HIS A 36 -17.25 -17.43 -10.05
CA HIS A 36 -17.63 -17.81 -8.69
C HIS A 36 -17.42 -16.67 -7.68
N LEU A 37 -18.52 -16.18 -7.09
CA LEU A 37 -18.53 -15.12 -6.07
C LEU A 37 -17.60 -15.43 -4.87
N GLN A 38 -17.55 -16.69 -4.44
CA GLN A 38 -16.68 -17.11 -3.33
C GLN A 38 -15.20 -16.87 -3.64
N THR A 39 -14.79 -17.18 -4.87
CA THR A 39 -13.42 -16.98 -5.34
C THR A 39 -13.11 -15.49 -5.49
N SER A 40 -14.07 -14.67 -5.96
CA SER A 40 -13.92 -13.21 -6.05
C SER A 40 -13.67 -12.60 -4.66
N ILE A 41 -14.46 -12.99 -3.66
CA ILE A 41 -14.33 -12.49 -2.28
C ILE A 41 -12.96 -12.86 -1.70
N PHE A 42 -12.50 -14.09 -1.94
CA PHE A 42 -11.18 -14.52 -1.50
C PHE A 42 -10.06 -13.62 -2.06
N PHE A 43 -10.12 -13.28 -3.36
CA PHE A 43 -9.14 -12.38 -3.96
C PHE A 43 -9.22 -10.96 -3.41
N PHE A 44 -10.43 -10.42 -3.20
CA PHE A 44 -10.64 -9.09 -2.63
C PHE A 44 -10.06 -8.98 -1.22
N VAL A 45 -10.37 -9.94 -0.35
CA VAL A 45 -9.85 -9.99 1.02
C VAL A 45 -8.33 -10.14 1.03
N THR A 46 -7.80 -10.98 0.14
CA THR A 46 -6.33 -11.16 0.02
C THR A 46 -5.66 -9.85 -0.41
N GLN A 47 -6.22 -9.15 -1.39
CA GLN A 47 -5.69 -7.86 -1.85
C GLN A 47 -5.72 -6.81 -0.74
N ASP A 48 -6.85 -6.65 -0.04
CA ASP A 48 -6.97 -5.69 1.06
C ASP A 48 -6.00 -6.01 2.20
N ALA A 49 -5.77 -7.30 2.49
CA ALA A 49 -4.78 -7.74 3.47
C ALA A 49 -3.33 -7.38 3.05
N LEU A 50 -2.99 -7.50 1.76
CA LEU A 50 -1.66 -7.10 1.27
C LEU A 50 -1.42 -5.61 1.46
N ILE A 51 -2.40 -4.77 1.15
CA ILE A 51 -2.32 -3.31 1.34
C ILE A 51 -2.14 -2.97 2.83
N ILE A 52 -2.89 -3.63 3.72
CA ILE A 52 -2.76 -3.44 5.18
C ILE A 52 -1.38 -3.86 5.68
N VAL A 53 -0.88 -5.03 5.25
CA VAL A 53 0.46 -5.51 5.63
C VAL A 53 1.54 -4.55 5.13
N GLU A 54 1.41 -4.01 3.92
CA GLU A 54 2.34 -3.01 3.39
C GLU A 54 2.35 -1.73 4.24
N TYR A 55 1.16 -1.24 4.62
CA TYR A 55 1.02 -0.11 5.54
C TYR A 55 1.67 -0.37 6.91
N LEU A 56 1.48 -1.58 7.46
CA LEU A 56 2.06 -1.99 8.73
C LEU A 56 3.59 -2.07 8.65
N LEU A 57 4.14 -2.72 7.62
CA LEU A 57 5.59 -2.81 7.40
C LEU A 57 6.20 -1.43 7.24
N PHE A 58 5.55 -0.54 6.49
CA PHE A 58 5.97 0.84 6.36
C PHE A 58 5.97 1.57 7.71
N THR A 59 4.91 1.44 8.50
CA THR A 59 4.81 2.08 9.82
C THR A 59 5.86 1.54 10.80
N LEU A 60 6.15 0.24 10.76
CA LEU A 60 7.22 -0.38 11.54
C LEU A 60 8.60 0.11 11.08
N ALA A 61 8.83 0.22 9.77
CA ALA A 61 10.06 0.77 9.21
C ALA A 61 10.26 2.23 9.64
N LEU A 62 9.20 3.04 9.59
CA LEU A 62 9.18 4.40 10.12
C LEU A 62 9.50 4.43 11.61
N HIS A 63 8.80 3.65 12.43
CA HIS A 63 8.99 3.65 13.87
C HIS A 63 10.41 3.23 14.25
N SER A 64 10.95 2.20 13.60
CA SER A 64 12.32 1.74 13.81
C SER A 64 13.39 2.79 13.43
N THR A 65 13.05 3.71 12.52
CA THR A 65 13.93 4.79 12.06
C THR A 65 13.75 6.06 12.90
N CYS A 66 12.50 6.49 13.16
CA CYS A 66 12.13 7.69 13.93
C CYS A 66 12.39 7.56 15.44
N VAL A 67 12.17 6.40 16.06
CA VAL A 67 12.41 6.22 17.51
C VAL A 67 13.90 6.21 17.84
N TYR A 68 14.76 5.95 16.84
CA TYR A 68 16.21 5.94 17.04
C TYR A 68 16.88 7.29 16.77
N GLN A 69 16.19 8.23 16.13
CA GLN A 69 16.70 9.57 15.81
C GLN A 69 15.77 10.63 16.43
N VAL A 70 16.16 11.04 17.63
CA VAL A 70 15.67 12.20 18.41
C VAL A 70 15.08 13.31 17.51
N GLY A 71 13.76 13.36 17.34
CA GLY A 71 13.03 14.53 16.81
C GLY A 71 12.90 14.72 15.29
N ALA A 72 13.51 13.89 14.43
CA ALA A 72 13.48 14.08 12.96
C ALA A 72 12.19 13.57 12.27
N SER A 73 11.16 13.21 13.02
CA SER A 73 9.90 12.64 12.51
C SER A 73 9.19 13.54 11.49
N HIS A 74 9.29 14.85 11.64
CA HIS A 74 8.64 15.81 10.75
C HIS A 74 9.20 15.79 9.32
N ILE A 75 10.50 15.50 9.15
CA ILE A 75 11.17 15.48 7.85
C ILE A 75 10.78 14.22 7.07
N ILE A 76 10.82 13.06 7.73
CA ILE A 76 10.41 11.78 7.12
C ILE A 76 8.91 11.81 6.79
N LEU A 77 8.06 12.34 7.69
CA LEU A 77 6.64 12.50 7.42
C LEU A 77 6.38 13.44 6.24
N ARG A 78 7.19 14.50 6.03
CA ARG A 78 7.02 15.40 4.89
C ARG A 78 7.25 14.69 3.55
N ASN A 79 8.26 13.82 3.48
CA ASN A 79 8.56 13.05 2.27
C ASN A 79 7.58 11.87 2.08
N CYS A 80 7.10 11.28 3.18
CA CYS A 80 6.18 10.13 3.13
C CYS A 80 4.70 10.51 3.02
N LYS A 81 4.32 11.79 3.09
CA LYS A 81 2.93 12.27 2.98
C LYS A 81 2.26 11.79 1.70
N LEU A 82 2.99 11.79 0.59
CA LEU A 82 2.48 11.32 -0.70
C LEU A 82 2.15 9.82 -0.67
N PHE A 83 3.04 9.01 -0.10
CA PHE A 83 2.78 7.58 0.05
C PHE A 83 1.61 7.30 1.00
N LEU A 84 1.58 7.94 2.18
CA LEU A 84 0.48 7.78 3.15
C LEU A 84 -0.87 8.20 2.58
N GLY A 85 -0.92 9.32 1.84
CA GLY A 85 -2.12 9.74 1.14
C GLY A 85 -2.53 8.73 0.07
N SER A 86 -1.57 8.30 -0.75
CA SER A 86 -1.82 7.38 -1.85
C SER A 86 -2.30 6.00 -1.39
N ILE A 87 -1.66 5.38 -0.39
CA ILE A 87 -2.08 4.08 0.16
C ILE A 87 -3.45 4.16 0.82
N THR A 88 -3.76 5.27 1.51
CA THR A 88 -5.07 5.48 2.15
C THR A 88 -6.17 5.60 1.10
N ILE A 89 -5.97 6.45 0.09
CA ILE A 89 -6.95 6.64 -0.99
C ILE A 89 -7.12 5.34 -1.78
N TYR A 90 -6.03 4.63 -2.05
CA TYR A 90 -6.04 3.35 -2.74
C TYR A 90 -6.86 2.30 -1.97
N PHE A 91 -6.58 2.14 -0.66
CA PHE A 91 -7.32 1.23 0.20
C PHE A 91 -8.83 1.55 0.26
N LEU A 92 -9.19 2.83 0.38
CA LEU A 92 -10.60 3.24 0.41
C LEU A 92 -11.31 2.94 -0.91
N LEU A 93 -10.66 3.19 -2.05
CA LEU A 93 -11.19 2.86 -3.36
C LEU A 93 -11.34 1.35 -3.55
N SER A 94 -10.33 0.56 -3.14
CA SER A 94 -10.37 -0.91 -3.14
C SER A 94 -11.55 -1.44 -2.33
N ALA A 95 -11.65 -1.03 -1.06
CA ALA A 95 -12.72 -1.45 -0.17
C ALA A 95 -14.12 -1.03 -0.69
N SER A 96 -14.24 0.18 -1.23
CA SER A 96 -15.50 0.66 -1.82
C SER A 96 -15.91 -0.18 -3.03
N GLN A 97 -14.95 -0.51 -3.89
CA GLN A 97 -15.17 -1.36 -5.06
C GLN A 97 -15.59 -2.78 -4.65
N HIS A 98 -14.88 -3.39 -3.71
CA HIS A 98 -15.18 -4.73 -3.21
C HIS A 98 -16.56 -4.80 -2.56
N PHE A 99 -16.89 -3.81 -1.72
CA PHE A 99 -18.21 -3.72 -1.09
C PHE A 99 -19.33 -3.63 -2.13
N TRP A 100 -19.15 -2.78 -3.15
CA TRP A 100 -20.15 -2.61 -4.20
C TRP A 100 -20.34 -3.89 -5.04
N ILE A 101 -19.24 -4.57 -5.41
CA ILE A 101 -19.32 -5.83 -6.17
C ILE A 101 -20.08 -6.90 -5.39
N VAL A 102 -19.78 -7.05 -4.09
CA VAL A 102 -20.47 -8.01 -3.23
C VAL A 102 -21.94 -7.65 -3.07
N TYR A 103 -22.25 -6.37 -2.89
CA TYR A 103 -23.63 -5.89 -2.80
C TYR A 103 -24.43 -6.20 -4.08
N GLN A 104 -23.88 -5.86 -5.26
CA GLN A 104 -24.52 -6.13 -6.55
C GLN A 104 -24.69 -7.64 -6.81
N SER A 105 -23.70 -8.46 -6.42
CA SER A 105 -23.80 -9.91 -6.56
C SER A 105 -24.84 -10.53 -5.65
N ARG A 106 -25.11 -9.94 -4.48
CA ARG A 106 -26.19 -10.40 -3.58
C ARG A 106 -27.56 -10.04 -4.12
N LEU A 107 -27.70 -8.85 -4.70
CA LEU A 107 -28.96 -8.37 -5.30
C LEU A 107 -29.35 -9.19 -6.54
N SER A 108 -28.41 -9.42 -7.46
CA SER A 108 -28.65 -10.20 -8.69
C SER A 108 -29.06 -11.65 -8.41
N VAL A 109 -28.50 -12.29 -7.38
CA VAL A 109 -28.92 -13.63 -6.92
C VAL A 109 -30.36 -13.62 -6.39
N ALA A 110 -30.81 -12.53 -5.76
CA ALA A 110 -32.17 -12.41 -5.25
C ALA A 110 -33.20 -12.17 -6.38
N GLU A 111 -32.81 -11.45 -7.44
CA GLU A 111 -33.72 -11.00 -8.50
C GLU A 111 -33.67 -11.86 -9.78
N ASN A 112 -32.82 -12.89 -9.86
CA ASN A 112 -32.62 -13.75 -11.06
C ASN A 112 -32.37 -12.95 -12.35
N GLN A 113 -31.79 -11.75 -12.24
CA GLN A 113 -31.51 -10.89 -13.37
C GLN A 113 -30.08 -11.09 -13.87
N ASN A 114 -29.89 -10.89 -15.18
CA ASN A 114 -28.56 -10.88 -15.79
C ASN A 114 -27.69 -9.81 -15.15
N GLN A 115 -26.51 -10.22 -14.71
CA GLN A 115 -25.60 -9.42 -13.90
C GLN A 115 -24.78 -8.45 -14.78
N GLU A 116 -25.40 -7.34 -15.17
CA GLU A 116 -24.69 -6.21 -15.75
C GLU A 116 -24.23 -5.26 -14.65
N TRP A 117 -22.96 -4.85 -14.68
CA TRP A 117 -22.42 -3.90 -13.72
C TRP A 117 -22.93 -2.49 -14.02
N PRO A 118 -23.33 -1.70 -13.01
CA PRO A 118 -23.75 -0.33 -13.23
C PRO A 118 -22.57 0.54 -13.69
N LEU A 119 -22.85 1.59 -14.47
CA LEU A 119 -21.83 2.53 -14.98
C LEU A 119 -20.93 3.09 -13.86
N GLY A 120 -21.50 3.34 -12.68
CA GLY A 120 -20.74 3.81 -11.50
C GLY A 120 -19.68 2.82 -11.03
N LEU A 121 -19.93 1.52 -11.12
CA LEU A 121 -18.95 0.50 -10.74
C LEU A 121 -17.79 0.43 -11.74
N TYR A 122 -18.08 0.59 -13.03
CA TYR A 122 -17.03 0.71 -14.05
C TYR A 122 -16.17 1.96 -13.84
N ALA A 123 -16.80 3.12 -13.56
CA ALA A 123 -16.09 4.36 -13.29
C ALA A 123 -15.18 4.22 -12.05
N LEU A 124 -15.70 3.62 -10.96
CA LEU A 124 -14.94 3.35 -9.75
C LEU A 124 -13.74 2.44 -10.03
N ALA A 125 -13.92 1.39 -10.84
CA ALA A 125 -12.85 0.48 -11.22
C ALA A 125 -11.75 1.15 -12.06
N VAL A 126 -12.13 2.05 -12.97
CA VAL A 126 -11.16 2.85 -13.74
C VAL A 126 -10.40 3.81 -12.82
N ILE A 127 -11.09 4.51 -11.92
CA ILE A 127 -10.46 5.41 -10.95
C ILE A 127 -9.49 4.64 -10.04
N HIS A 128 -9.89 3.46 -9.56
CA HIS A 128 -9.05 2.59 -8.75
C HIS A 128 -7.78 2.15 -9.49
N ARG A 129 -7.88 1.80 -10.78
CA ARG A 129 -6.72 1.44 -11.62
C ARG A 129 -5.80 2.62 -11.92
N ILE A 130 -6.34 3.82 -12.06
CA ILE A 130 -5.50 5.02 -12.20
C ILE A 130 -4.76 5.27 -10.87
N MET A 131 -5.47 5.16 -9.75
CA MET A 131 -4.87 5.35 -8.43
C MET A 131 -3.81 4.29 -8.11
N SER A 132 -3.95 3.05 -8.60
CA SER A 132 -2.95 2.00 -8.38
C SER A 132 -1.58 2.39 -8.96
N VAL A 133 -1.54 3.12 -10.08
CA VAL A 133 -0.27 3.61 -10.65
C VAL A 133 0.44 4.57 -9.69
N PHE A 134 -0.32 5.50 -9.09
CA PHE A 134 0.22 6.44 -8.10
C PHE A 134 0.67 5.72 -6.83
N TYR A 135 -0.10 4.73 -6.39
CA TYR A 135 0.23 3.89 -5.24
C TYR A 135 1.54 3.13 -5.46
N TYR A 136 1.67 2.39 -6.57
CA TYR A 136 2.87 1.61 -6.88
C TYR A 136 4.10 2.49 -7.05
N TYR A 137 3.94 3.65 -7.69
CA TYR A 137 5.03 4.62 -7.80
C TYR A 137 5.47 5.15 -6.43
N SER A 138 4.51 5.60 -5.62
CA SER A 138 4.79 6.20 -4.31
C SER A 138 5.38 5.18 -3.33
N SER A 139 4.90 3.94 -3.37
CA SER A 139 5.42 2.83 -2.59
C SER A 139 6.87 2.53 -2.95
N LYS A 140 7.15 2.30 -4.24
CA LYS A 140 8.51 2.05 -4.72
C LYS A 140 9.46 3.19 -4.37
N SER A 141 9.04 4.44 -4.62
CA SER A 141 9.85 5.62 -4.33
C SER A 141 10.19 5.72 -2.84
N THR A 142 9.20 5.45 -1.99
CA THR A 142 9.36 5.51 -0.53
C THR A 142 10.23 4.36 -0.02
N ALA A 143 10.02 3.14 -0.52
CA ALA A 143 10.83 1.97 -0.18
C ALA A 143 12.31 2.16 -0.56
N LEU A 144 12.59 2.75 -1.73
CA LEU A 144 13.95 3.09 -2.16
C LEU A 144 14.55 4.23 -1.33
N THR A 145 13.78 5.28 -1.04
CA THR A 145 14.25 6.41 -0.21
C THR A 145 14.62 5.94 1.20
N MET A 146 13.83 5.04 1.78
CA MET A 146 14.15 4.48 3.09
C MET A 146 15.35 3.51 3.04
N ALA A 147 15.61 2.91 1.87
CA ALA A 147 16.74 2.00 1.63
C ALA A 147 18.07 2.68 1.40
N ASP A 148 18.09 3.97 1.06
CA ASP A 148 19.35 4.69 0.84
C ASP A 148 20.10 4.91 2.16
N PRO A 149 21.27 4.26 2.37
CA PRO A 149 22.06 4.43 3.60
C PRO A 149 22.56 5.87 3.76
N ARG A 150 22.73 6.64 2.68
CA ARG A 150 23.17 8.04 2.73
C ARG A 150 22.17 8.90 3.48
N TYR A 151 20.87 8.66 3.28
CA TYR A 151 19.80 9.37 3.99
C TYR A 151 19.82 9.09 5.50
N LYS A 152 20.38 7.95 5.93
CA LYS A 152 20.56 7.63 7.36
C LYS A 152 21.85 8.21 7.93
N GLU A 153 22.95 8.14 7.20
CA GLU A 153 24.27 8.63 7.63
C GLU A 153 24.31 10.17 7.66
N GLU A 154 23.86 10.84 6.60
CA GLU A 154 23.88 12.31 6.49
C GLU A 154 22.96 12.98 7.53
N HIS A 155 21.83 12.35 7.87
CA HIS A 155 20.96 12.83 8.94
C HIS A 155 21.50 12.50 10.34
N LEU A 156 22.27 11.42 10.52
CA LEU A 156 22.97 11.15 11.79
C LEU A 156 24.03 12.22 12.05
N ASP A 157 24.81 12.57 11.03
CA ASP A 157 25.86 13.58 11.13
C ASP A 157 25.26 14.97 11.40
N TRP A 158 24.21 15.35 10.68
CA TRP A 158 23.49 16.63 10.91
C TRP A 158 22.81 16.69 12.29
N ILE A 159 22.20 15.60 12.77
CA ILE A 159 21.61 15.54 14.11
C ILE A 159 22.70 15.57 15.20
N ALA A 160 23.82 14.89 14.98
CA ALA A 160 24.96 14.93 15.90
C ALA A 160 25.55 16.34 16.00
N GLU A 161 25.60 17.08 14.89
CA GLU A 161 26.03 18.47 14.85
C GLU A 161 25.06 19.39 15.62
N GLN A 162 23.73 19.20 15.48
CA GLN A 162 22.75 19.96 16.27
C GLN A 162 22.70 19.61 17.77
N LEU A 163 23.08 18.37 18.14
CA LEU A 163 23.11 17.93 19.53
C LEU A 163 24.47 18.18 20.21
N GLY A 164 25.55 18.32 19.45
CA GLY A 164 26.88 18.67 19.94
C GLY A 164 27.04 20.17 20.25
N ASP A 165 26.13 21.00 19.79
CA ASP A 165 26.11 22.46 20.00
C ASP A 165 25.27 22.88 21.24
N LYS A 166 25.14 21.98 22.23
CA LYS A 166 24.50 22.23 23.53
C LYS A 166 25.39 21.87 24.71
#